data_AF-A0A838Y291-F1
#
_entry.id   AF-A0A838Y291-F1
#
_cell.length_a   1.000
_cell.length_b   1.000
_cell.length_c   1.000
_cell.angle_alpha   90.00
_cell.angle_beta   90.00
_cell.angle_gamma   90.00
#
_symmetry.space_group_name_H-M   'P 1'
#
loop_
_entity.id
_entity.type
_entity.pdbx_description
1 polymer ?
#
loop_
_entity_poly.entity_id
_entity_poly.type
_entity_poly.pdbx_seq_one_letter_code
_entity_poly.pdbx_strand_id
1 'polypeptide(L)'
;MSDTNIPQDYRQLRRQKGLNQQQFWSRVFVTQSGGSRYENERSVPAPVAELVRLRHQLGIDTSKITPANADLVRSLLAGDIDSAMLEATAQRCRLVMTALGNGASELLTLSGHISQVLGNSKEAQP
;
A
#
# COMPACT_ATOMS: atom_id res chain seq x y z
N MET A 1 -2.22 29.21 10.03
CA MET A 1 -3.04 28.08 9.55
C MET A 1 -3.39 27.28 10.79
N SER A 2 -4.66 27.27 11.17
CA SER A 2 -5.11 26.81 12.47
C SER A 2 -5.05 25.28 12.51
N ASP A 3 -4.05 24.73 13.20
CA ASP A 3 -4.02 23.33 13.62
C ASP A 3 -5.24 23.07 14.48
N THR A 4 -6.33 22.65 13.84
CA THR A 4 -7.55 22.28 14.52
C THR A 4 -7.29 20.90 15.10
N ASN A 5 -6.60 20.87 16.24
CA ASN A 5 -6.52 19.71 17.11
C ASN A 5 -7.90 19.51 17.73
N ILE A 6 -8.85 19.07 16.91
CA ILE A 6 -10.12 18.54 17.41
C ILE A 6 -9.73 17.39 18.32
N PRO A 7 -10.15 17.36 19.60
CA PRO A 7 -9.90 16.23 20.48
C PRO A 7 -10.44 14.97 19.80
N GLN A 8 -9.53 14.20 19.19
CA GLN A 8 -9.92 13.04 18.44
C GLN A 8 -10.27 11.95 19.43
N ASP A 9 -11.52 11.48 19.40
CA ASP A 9 -11.91 10.34 20.21
C ASP A 9 -11.28 9.07 19.64
N TYR A 10 -10.09 8.74 20.17
CA TYR A 10 -9.33 7.56 19.78
C TYR A 10 -10.07 6.25 20.09
N ARG A 11 -10.93 6.23 21.11
CA ARG A 11 -11.75 5.07 21.45
C ARG A 11 -12.80 4.85 20.38
N GLN A 12 -13.46 5.92 19.92
CA GLN A 12 -14.43 5.85 18.83
C GLN A 12 -13.75 5.42 17.52
N LEU A 13 -12.63 6.04 17.15
CA LEU A 13 -11.87 5.66 15.94
C LEU A 13 -11.48 4.18 15.98
N ARG A 14 -10.97 3.71 17.13
CA ARG A 14 -10.60 2.31 17.31
C ARG A 14 -11.79 1.37 17.16
N ARG A 15 -12.94 1.72 17.76
CA ARG A 15 -14.20 0.94 17.64
C ARG A 15 -14.70 0.89 16.20
N GLN A 16 -14.65 1.99 15.47
CA GLN A 16 -15.00 2.03 14.04
C GLN A 16 -14.12 1.10 13.20
N LYS A 17 -12.84 0.96 13.56
CA LYS A 17 -11.90 0.05 12.90
C LYS A 17 -12.04 -1.41 13.37
N GLY A 18 -12.90 -1.70 14.35
CA GLY A 18 -13.09 -3.06 14.89
C GLY A 18 -11.87 -3.60 15.66
N LEU A 19 -11.00 -2.73 16.16
CA LEU A 19 -9.74 -3.13 16.82
C LEU A 19 -9.87 -3.11 18.35
N ASN A 20 -9.16 -4.02 19.02
CA ASN A 20 -8.94 -3.91 20.46
C ASN A 20 -7.81 -2.89 20.77
N GLN A 21 -7.65 -2.52 22.05
CA GLN A 21 -6.66 -1.52 22.46
C GLN A 21 -5.24 -1.93 22.04
N GLN A 22 -4.83 -3.17 22.31
CA GLN A 22 -3.49 -3.63 21.98
C GLN A 22 -3.21 -3.53 20.48
N GLN A 23 -4.13 -4.00 19.64
CA GLN A 23 -4.02 -3.97 18.19
C GLN A 23 -3.99 -2.53 17.63
N PHE A 24 -4.70 -1.61 18.25
CA PHE A 24 -4.74 -0.22 17.81
C PHE A 24 -3.46 0.53 18.19
N TRP A 25 -3.07 0.45 19.47
CA TRP A 25 -1.97 1.24 20.04
C TRP A 25 -0.58 0.68 19.73
N SER A 26 -0.43 -0.66 19.61
CA SER A 26 0.87 -1.26 19.29
C SER A 26 1.39 -0.84 17.91
N ARG A 27 0.49 -0.58 16.95
CA ARG A 27 0.82 -0.12 15.60
C ARG A 27 1.43 1.29 15.55
N VAL A 28 1.32 2.04 16.64
CA VAL A 28 1.93 3.37 16.82
C VAL A 28 2.90 3.37 18.00
N PHE A 29 3.47 2.21 18.32
CA PHE A 29 4.50 2.01 19.35
C PHE A 29 4.07 2.39 20.77
N VAL A 30 2.76 2.36 21.04
CA VAL A 30 2.18 2.62 22.36
C VAL A 30 1.78 1.30 23.02
N THR A 31 2.17 1.11 24.28
CA THR A 31 1.79 -0.07 25.07
C THR A 31 0.29 -0.08 25.34
N GLN A 32 -0.28 -1.25 25.67
CA GLN A 32 -1.71 -1.35 25.99
C GLN A 32 -2.10 -0.49 27.20
N SER A 33 -1.28 -0.44 28.25
CA SER A 33 -1.50 0.43 29.42
C SER A 33 -1.41 1.92 29.07
N GLY A 34 -0.49 2.31 28.19
CA GLY A 34 -0.40 3.68 27.68
C GLY A 34 -1.64 4.07 26.85
N GLY A 35 -2.07 3.18 25.96
CA GLY A 35 -3.27 3.35 25.16
C GLY A 35 -4.54 3.49 26.00
N SER A 36 -4.66 2.71 27.08
CA SER A 36 -5.79 2.84 28.02
C SER A 36 -5.86 4.23 28.64
N ARG A 37 -4.72 4.79 29.05
CA ARG A 37 -4.65 6.16 29.60
C ARG A 37 -5.05 7.20 28.56
N TYR A 38 -4.58 7.04 27.33
CA TYR A 38 -4.95 7.94 26.23
C TYR A 38 -6.43 7.90 25.86
N GLU A 39 -7.10 6.77 26.08
CA GLU A 39 -8.53 6.66 25.85
C GLU A 39 -9.40 7.17 27.00
N ASN A 40 -8.87 7.31 28.23
CA ASN A 40 -9.70 7.54 29.43
C ASN A 40 -9.24 8.70 30.33
N GLU A 41 -7.95 8.95 30.43
CA GLU A 41 -7.35 9.68 31.57
C GLU A 41 -6.42 10.82 31.16
N ARG A 42 -5.86 10.79 29.94
CA ARG A 42 -4.82 11.73 29.51
C ARG A 42 -4.96 12.12 28.05
N SER A 43 -4.61 13.36 27.73
CA SER A 43 -4.41 13.81 26.36
C SER A 43 -3.26 13.06 25.67
N VAL A 44 -3.45 12.71 24.40
CA VAL A 44 -2.42 12.09 23.57
C VAL A 44 -1.36 13.13 23.19
N PRO A 45 -0.04 12.85 23.36
CA PRO A 45 1.02 13.73 22.87
C PRO A 45 0.94 13.92 21.35
N ALA A 46 1.24 15.12 20.86
CA ALA A 46 1.15 15.44 19.43
C ALA A 46 1.89 14.45 18.50
N PRO A 47 3.11 13.96 18.83
CA PRO A 47 3.79 12.96 17.99
C PRO A 47 3.01 11.64 17.89
N VAL A 48 2.37 11.20 18.97
CA VAL A 48 1.56 9.97 18.98
C VAL A 48 0.26 10.19 18.20
N ALA A 49 -0.36 11.36 18.33
CA ALA A 49 -1.55 11.72 17.57
C ALA A 49 -1.28 11.66 16.05
N GLU A 50 -0.13 12.18 15.61
CA GLU A 50 0.25 12.14 14.19
C GLU A 50 0.51 10.70 13.71
N LEU A 51 1.17 9.85 14.52
CA LEU A 51 1.33 8.43 14.17
C LEU A 51 -0.02 7.72 14.05
N VAL A 52 -1.00 8.04 14.91
CA VAL A 52 -2.37 7.52 14.79
C VAL A 52 -3.03 7.99 13.50
N ARG A 53 -2.89 9.28 13.16
CA ARG A 53 -3.39 9.86 11.91
C ARG A 53 -2.82 9.14 10.69
N LEU A 54 -1.49 9.05 10.61
CA LEU A 54 -0.77 8.38 9.51
C LEU A 54 -1.21 6.92 9.38
N ARG A 55 -1.19 6.16 10.47
CA ARG A 55 -1.46 4.71 10.43
C ARG A 55 -2.92 4.37 10.21
N HIS A 56 -3.83 4.97 10.98
CA HIS A 56 -5.22 4.51 11.07
C HIS A 56 -6.19 5.30 10.21
N GLN A 57 -5.84 6.53 9.82
CA GLN A 57 -6.66 7.35 8.93
C GLN A 57 -6.12 7.34 7.50
N LEU A 58 -4.83 7.61 7.32
CA LEU A 58 -4.19 7.65 5.99
C LEU A 58 -3.71 6.29 5.50
N GLY A 59 -3.65 5.27 6.36
CA GLY A 59 -3.18 3.93 5.99
C GLY A 59 -1.68 3.86 5.69
N ILE A 60 -0.91 4.88 6.10
CA ILE A 60 0.54 4.94 5.90
C ILE A 60 1.22 4.10 6.97
N ASP A 61 1.98 3.10 6.52
CA ASP A 61 2.81 2.28 7.40
C ASP A 61 4.22 2.87 7.50
N THR A 62 4.48 3.59 8.58
CA THR A 62 5.77 4.28 8.80
C THR A 62 6.95 3.32 8.89
N SER A 63 6.72 2.03 9.17
CA SER A 63 7.78 1.00 9.18
C SER A 63 8.35 0.71 7.79
N LYS A 64 7.64 1.08 6.72
CA LYS A 64 8.09 0.93 5.33
C LYS A 64 8.92 2.10 4.83
N ILE A 65 9.07 3.15 5.62
CA ILE A 65 9.94 4.28 5.29
C ILE A 65 11.38 3.85 5.60
N THR A 66 12.20 3.79 4.56
CA THR A 66 13.60 3.38 4.62
C THR A 66 14.48 4.56 4.19
N PRO A 67 15.79 4.55 4.53
CA PRO A 67 16.70 5.58 4.03
C PRO A 67 16.68 5.70 2.50
N ALA A 68 16.53 4.57 1.80
CA ALA A 68 16.50 4.52 0.35
C ALA A 68 15.28 5.21 -0.29
N ASN A 69 14.10 5.17 0.36
CA ASN A 69 12.90 5.84 -0.15
C ASN A 69 12.61 7.19 0.51
N ALA A 70 13.34 7.55 1.57
CA ALA A 70 13.12 8.77 2.31
C ALA A 70 13.35 10.04 1.46
N ASP A 71 14.34 10.03 0.56
CA ASP A 71 14.58 11.15 -0.36
C ASP A 71 13.39 11.37 -1.30
N LEU A 72 12.87 10.30 -1.90
CA LEU A 72 11.71 10.37 -2.78
C LEU A 72 10.47 10.90 -2.03
N VAL A 73 10.24 10.41 -0.79
CA VAL A 73 9.14 10.91 0.05
C VAL A 73 9.29 12.40 0.32
N ARG A 74 10.51 12.88 0.63
CA ARG A 74 10.77 14.32 0.84
C ARG A 74 10.47 15.14 -0.40
N SER A 75 10.96 14.72 -1.57
CA SER A 75 10.72 15.42 -2.84
C SER A 75 9.23 15.45 -3.22
N LEU A 76 8.50 14.36 -2.98
CA LEU A 76 7.05 14.35 -3.18
C LEU A 76 6.32 15.35 -2.27
N LEU A 77 6.70 15.40 -0.99
CA LEU A 77 6.11 16.33 -0.02
C LEU A 77 6.51 17.80 -0.27
N ALA A 78 7.70 18.03 -0.82
CA ALA A 78 8.17 19.35 -1.24
C ALA A 78 7.47 19.85 -2.52
N GLY A 79 6.79 18.97 -3.26
CA GLY A 79 6.19 19.28 -4.55
C GLY A 79 7.17 19.26 -5.72
N ASP A 80 8.41 18.81 -5.49
CA ASP A 80 9.44 18.66 -6.53
C ASP A 80 9.05 17.56 -7.54
N ILE A 81 8.28 16.58 -7.06
CA ILE A 81 7.79 15.47 -7.87
C ILE A 81 6.26 15.49 -7.86
N ASP A 82 5.66 15.52 -9.04
CA ASP A 82 4.21 15.39 -9.21
C ASP A 82 3.78 13.93 -9.01
N SER A 83 3.04 13.70 -7.92
CA SER A 83 2.50 12.38 -7.57
C SER A 83 1.51 11.87 -8.62
N ALA A 84 0.73 12.73 -9.27
CA ALA A 84 -0.22 12.33 -10.31
C ALA A 84 0.52 11.82 -11.55
N MET A 85 1.62 12.49 -11.92
CA MET A 85 2.47 12.05 -13.03
C MET A 85 3.13 10.70 -12.75
N LEU A 86 3.63 10.49 -11.52
CA LEU A 86 4.20 9.20 -11.11
C LEU A 86 3.17 8.08 -11.19
N GLU A 87 1.96 8.31 -10.66
CA GLU A 87 0.89 7.33 -10.68
C GLU A 87 0.47 6.98 -12.12
N ALA A 88 0.31 7.98 -12.97
CA ALA A 88 -0.02 7.78 -14.38
C ALA A 88 1.07 6.98 -15.11
N THR A 89 2.35 7.28 -14.83
CA THR A 89 3.48 6.56 -15.41
C THR A 89 3.51 5.11 -14.93
N ALA A 90 3.33 4.88 -13.64
CA ALA A 90 3.29 3.53 -13.06
C ALA A 90 2.12 2.70 -13.61
N GLN A 91 0.95 3.32 -13.82
CA GLN A 91 -0.20 2.68 -14.46
C GLN A 91 0.10 2.27 -15.90
N ARG A 92 0.73 3.16 -16.69
CA ARG A 92 1.14 2.84 -18.06
C ARG A 92 2.12 1.67 -18.10
N CYS A 93 3.14 1.67 -17.23
CA CYS A 93 4.07 0.55 -17.13
C CYS A 93 3.36 -0.76 -16.80
N ARG A 94 2.39 -0.76 -15.87
CA ARG A 94 1.60 -1.95 -15.56
C ARG A 94 0.81 -2.46 -16.77
N LEU A 95 0.15 -1.57 -17.52
CA LEU A 95 -0.59 -1.94 -18.72
C LEU A 95 0.31 -2.58 -19.78
N VAL A 96 1.49 -1.99 -20.03
CA VAL A 96 2.48 -2.54 -20.97
C VAL A 96 2.94 -3.92 -20.52
N MET A 97 3.28 -4.08 -19.23
CA MET A 97 3.71 -5.37 -18.68
C MET A 97 2.62 -6.44 -18.81
N THR A 98 1.35 -6.10 -18.58
CA THR A 98 0.23 -7.03 -18.77
C THR A 98 0.05 -7.41 -20.23
N ALA A 99 0.10 -6.45 -21.15
CA ALA A 99 -0.03 -6.72 -22.59
C ALA A 99 1.10 -7.63 -23.09
N LEU A 100 2.34 -7.39 -22.66
CA LEU A 100 3.49 -8.24 -23.00
C LEU A 100 3.31 -9.66 -22.44
N GLY A 101 2.84 -9.81 -21.20
CA GLY A 101 2.56 -11.12 -20.60
C GLY A 101 1.49 -11.90 -21.37
N ASN A 102 0.42 -11.24 -21.78
CA ASN A 102 -0.65 -11.86 -22.57
C ASN A 102 -0.13 -12.32 -23.93
N GLY A 103 0.60 -11.47 -24.65
CA GLY A 103 1.18 -11.82 -25.96
C GLY A 103 2.15 -13.01 -25.89
N ALA A 104 2.96 -13.10 -24.83
CA ALA A 104 3.83 -14.26 -24.61
C ALA A 104 3.02 -15.55 -24.44
N SER A 105 1.91 -15.51 -23.70
CA SER A 105 1.02 -16.66 -23.51
C SER A 105 0.33 -17.09 -24.82
N GLU A 106 -0.10 -16.14 -25.64
CA GLU A 106 -0.70 -16.41 -26.95
C GLU A 106 0.29 -17.08 -27.91
N LEU A 107 1.53 -16.58 -27.97
CA LEU A 107 2.59 -17.17 -28.80
C LEU A 107 2.93 -18.61 -28.39
N LEU A 108 2.97 -18.90 -27.08
CA LEU A 108 3.17 -20.26 -26.58
C LEU A 108 2.02 -21.18 -26.96
N THR A 109 0.78 -20.69 -26.88
CA THR A 109 -0.41 -21.44 -27.30
C THR A 109 -0.37 -21.75 -28.80
N LEU A 110 -0.03 -20.76 -29.62
CA LEU A 110 0.12 -20.93 -31.07
C LEU A 110 1.24 -21.93 -31.41
N SER A 111 2.39 -21.84 -30.74
CA SER A 111 3.50 -22.78 -30.90
C SER A 111 3.09 -24.22 -30.54
N GLY A 112 2.28 -24.40 -29.49
CA GLY A 112 1.69 -25.68 -29.12
C GLY A 112 0.80 -26.24 -30.22
N HIS A 113 -0.12 -25.43 -30.76
CA HIS A 113 -0.99 -25.84 -31.88
C HIS A 113 -0.17 -26.22 -33.13
N ILE A 114 0.84 -25.43 -33.49
CA ILE A 114 1.73 -25.73 -34.63
C ILE A 114 2.44 -27.06 -34.42
N SER A 115 2.99 -27.30 -33.22
CA SER A 115 3.68 -28.56 -32.89
C SER A 115 2.75 -29.76 -33.00
N GLN A 116 1.50 -29.63 -32.55
CA GLN A 116 0.49 -30.68 -32.66
C GLN A 116 0.12 -30.98 -34.13
N VAL A 117 -0.09 -29.95 -34.95
CA VAL A 117 -0.40 -30.12 -36.39
C VAL A 117 0.77 -30.78 -37.12
N LEU A 118 2.00 -30.33 -36.87
CA LEU A 118 3.20 -30.91 -37.48
C LEU A 118 3.45 -32.34 -37.00
N GLY A 119 3.15 -32.67 -35.74
CA GLY A 119 3.22 -34.03 -35.19
C GLY A 119 2.24 -34.97 -35.88
N ASN A 120 0.96 -34.57 -35.99
CA ASN A 120 -0.08 -35.36 -36.65
C ASN A 120 0.18 -35.55 -38.16
N SER A 121 0.92 -34.63 -38.79
CA SER A 121 1.26 -34.72 -40.22
C SER A 121 2.32 -35.80 -40.52
N LYS A 122 3.12 -36.24 -39.52
CA LYS A 122 4.14 -37.29 -39.70
C LYS A 122 3.60 -38.72 -39.59
N GLU A 123 2.45 -38.94 -38.93
CA GLU A 123 1.79 -40.25 -38.88
C GLU A 123 0.96 -40.57 -40.14
N ALA A 124 0.74 -39.58 -41.02
CA ALA A 124 -0.12 -39.71 -42.20
C ALA A 124 0.61 -40.10 -43.49
N GLN A 125 1.90 -40.45 -43.45
CA GLN A 125 2.64 -40.95 -44.61
C GLN A 125 2.81 -42.49 -44.54
N PRO A 126 2.22 -43.25 -45.48
CA PRO A 126 2.39 -44.71 -45.59
C PRO A 126 3.76 -45.13 -46.15
#